data_AF-K2AQC2-F1
#
_entry.id   AF-K2AQC2-F1
#
_cell.length_a   1.000
_cell.length_b   1.000
_cell.length_c   1.000
_cell.angle_alpha   90.00
_cell.angle_beta   90.00
_cell.angle_gamma   90.00
#
_symmetry.space_group_name_H-M   'P 1'
#
loop_
_entity.id
_entity.type
_entity.pdbx_description
1 polymer ?
#
loop_
_entity_poly.entity_id
_entity_poly.type
_entity_poly.pdbx_seq_one_letter_code
_entity_poly.pdbx_strand_id
1 'polypeptide(L)' 'TNYPFCFGHEPSLADICLVPQMYNARRFNCDLTPYPTLVRVDEHCQQVAAFQQASPTEIAA' A
#
# COMPACT_ATOMS: atom_id res chain seq x y z
N THR A 1 14.25 4.98 -4.53
CA THR A 1 14.63 5.55 -3.21
C THR A 1 14.60 4.42 -2.18
N ASN A 2 15.34 4.53 -1.08
CA ASN A 2 15.29 3.54 0.00
C ASN A 2 14.39 4.01 1.18
N TYR A 3 13.38 4.81 0.86
CA TYR A 3 12.44 5.36 1.83
C TYR A 3 11.36 4.34 2.19
N PRO A 4 10.87 4.31 3.44
CA PRO A 4 9.80 3.40 3.87
C PRO A 4 8.47 3.68 3.16
N PHE A 5 8.19 4.94 2.81
CA PHE A 5 6.99 5.38 2.09
C PHE A 5 7.34 5.81 0.65
N CYS A 6 6.33 6.22 -0.12
CA CYS A 6 6.50 6.81 -1.46
C CYS A 6 7.58 7.90 -1.45
N PHE A 7 7.54 8.75 -0.43
CA PHE A 7 8.51 9.83 -0.21
C PHE A 7 8.86 9.94 1.27
N GLY A 8 10.15 9.96 1.60
CA GLY A 8 10.61 10.23 2.96
C GLY A 8 10.21 9.17 3.99
N HIS A 9 10.21 9.58 5.26
CA HIS A 9 10.02 8.68 6.41
C HIS A 9 8.62 8.72 7.02
N GLU A 10 7.71 9.50 6.44
CA GLU A 10 6.32 9.65 6.91
C GLU A 10 5.34 9.37 5.76
N PRO A 11 4.15 8.83 6.04
CA PRO A 11 3.12 8.64 5.03
C PRO A 11 2.69 9.97 4.40
N SER A 12 2.43 9.93 3.11
CA SER A 12 1.97 11.08 2.33
C SER A 12 0.66 10.74 1.61
N LEU A 13 0.09 11.74 0.92
CA LEU A 13 -1.06 11.51 0.05
C LEU A 13 -0.79 10.45 -1.03
N ALA A 14 0.46 10.30 -1.48
CA ALA A 14 0.82 9.28 -2.45
C ALA A 14 0.59 7.86 -1.90
N ASP A 15 0.92 7.62 -0.62
CA ASP A 15 0.73 6.33 0.04
C ASP A 15 -0.76 6.03 0.25
N ILE A 16 -1.55 7.04 0.60
CA ILE A 16 -3.01 6.96 0.72
C ILE A 16 -3.64 6.52 -0.60
N CYS A 17 -3.14 7.00 -1.74
CA CYS A 17 -3.62 6.58 -3.05
C CYS A 17 -3.03 5.24 -3.51
N LEU A 18 -1.79 4.93 -3.11
CA LEU A 18 -1.08 3.71 -3.53
C LEU A 18 -1.71 2.46 -2.93
N VAL A 19 -1.95 2.43 -1.62
CA VAL A 19 -2.46 1.24 -0.91
C VAL A 19 -3.75 0.66 -1.52
N PRO A 20 -4.83 1.44 -1.76
CA PRO A 20 -6.04 0.91 -2.39
C PRO A 20 -5.79 0.46 -3.84
N GLN A 21 -4.88 1.11 -4.55
CA GLN A 21 -4.52 0.70 -5.92
C GLN A 21 -3.76 -0.64 -5.92
N MET A 22 -2.86 -0.85 -4.96
CA MET A 22 -2.13 -2.10 -4.78
C MET A 22 -3.06 -3.24 -4.33
N TYR A 23 -4.05 -2.95 -3.49
CA TYR A 23 -5.12 -3.90 -3.16
C TYR A 23 -5.88 -4.33 -4.42
N ASN A 24 -6.34 -3.38 -5.24
CA ASN A 24 -7.06 -3.69 -6.49
C ASN A 24 -6.18 -4.48 -7.48
N ALA A 25 -4.91 -4.11 -7.64
CA ALA A 25 -3.98 -4.83 -8.49
C ALA A 25 -3.86 -6.31 -8.09
N ARG A 26 -3.77 -6.61 -6.79
CA ARG A 26 -3.78 -8.00 -6.29
C ARG A 26 -5.12 -8.68 -6.49
N ARG A 27 -6.23 -7.99 -6.18
CA ARG A 27 -7.59 -8.51 -6.36
C ARG A 27 -7.89 -8.93 -7.81
N PHE A 28 -7.33 -8.21 -8.77
CA PHE A 28 -7.51 -8.48 -10.21
C PHE A 28 -6.34 -9.25 -10.85
N ASN A 29 -5.44 -9.81 -10.05
CA ASN A 29 -4.29 -10.61 -10.52
C ASN A 29 -3.38 -9.88 -11.53
N CYS A 30 -3.16 -8.58 -11.35
CA CYS A 30 -2.16 -7.85 -12.13
C CYS A 30 -0.75 -8.31 -11.79
N ASP A 31 0.13 -8.41 -12.79
CA ASP A 31 1.55 -8.72 -12.56
C ASP A 31 2.25 -7.52 -11.90
N LEU A 32 2.72 -7.74 -10.66
CA LEU A 32 3.43 -6.74 -9.86
C LEU A 32 4.95 -6.93 -9.88
N THR A 33 5.46 -7.99 -10.52
CA THR A 33 6.89 -8.29 -10.62
C THR A 33 7.73 -7.11 -11.15
N PRO A 34 7.24 -6.32 -12.14
CA PRO A 34 7.99 -5.15 -12.64
C PRO A 34 8.06 -3.96 -11.66
N TYR A 35 7.30 -3.98 -10.55
CA TYR A 35 7.14 -2.82 -9.66
C TYR A 35 7.61 -3.07 -8.22
N PRO A 36 8.86 -3.54 -7.99
CA PRO A 36 9.34 -3.95 -6.68
C PRO A 36 9.36 -2.81 -5.64
N THR A 37 9.51 -1.56 -6.09
CA THR A 37 9.44 -0.40 -5.17
C THR A 37 8.03 -0.19 -4.63
N LEU A 38 7.00 -0.34 -5.49
CA LEU A 38 5.61 -0.17 -5.06
C LEU A 38 5.17 -1.29 -4.13
N VAL A 39 5.60 -2.53 -4.42
CA VAL A 39 5.36 -3.69 -3.56
C VAL A 39 5.95 -3.46 -2.17
N ARG A 40 7.22 -3.07 -2.08
CA ARG A 40 7.90 -2.79 -0.80
C ARG A 40 7.22 -1.67 0.00
N VAL A 41 6.83 -0.58 -0.66
CA VAL A 41 6.16 0.54 0.02
C VAL A 41 4.79 0.11 0.55
N ASP A 42 4.00 -0.58 -0.28
CA ASP A 42 2.69 -1.09 0.15
C ASP A 42 2.82 -2.07 1.32
N GLU A 43 3.76 -3.01 1.27
CA GLU A 43 4.06 -3.92 2.39
C GLU A 43 4.39 -3.17 3.68
N HIS A 44 5.16 -2.08 3.60
CA HIS A 44 5.44 -1.23 4.75
C HIS A 44 4.17 -0.50 5.24
N CYS A 45 3.36 0.05 4.34
CA CYS A 45 2.08 0.67 4.68
C CYS A 45 1.12 -0.31 5.37
N GLN A 46 1.11 -1.59 4.97
CA GLN A 46 0.30 -2.64 5.62
C GLN A 46 0.72 -2.92 7.08
N GLN A 47 1.88 -2.45 7.54
CA GLN A 47 2.30 -2.56 8.95
C GLN A 47 1.81 -1.41 9.83
N VAL A 48 1.24 -0.36 9.23
CA VAL A 48 0.74 0.82 9.94
C VAL A 48 -0.74 0.64 10.28
N ALA A 49 -1.07 0.76 11.58
CA ALA A 49 -2.43 0.50 12.09
C ALA A 49 -3.55 1.28 11.36
N ALA A 50 -3.29 2.54 10.99
CA ALA A 50 -4.28 3.36 10.29
C ALA A 50 -4.69 2.79 8.92
N PHE A 51 -3.76 2.17 8.18
CA PHE A 51 -4.08 1.54 6.89
C PHE A 51 -4.84 0.23 7.08
N GLN A 52 -4.50 -0.56 8.11
CA GLN A 52 -5.21 -1.79 8.45
C GLN A 52 -6.66 -1.51 8.80
N GLN A 53 -6.91 -0.52 9.68
CA GLN A 53 -8.24 -0.09 10.10
C GLN A 53 -9.10 0.46 8.96
N ALA A 54 -8.47 1.00 7.91
CA ALA A 54 -9.14 1.50 6.73
C ALA A 54 -9.38 0.41 5.66
N SER A 55 -8.97 -0.84 5.90
CA SER A 55 -9.13 -1.94 4.96
C SER A 55 -10.61 -2.23 4.67
N PRO A 56 -10.98 -2.56 3.41
CA PRO A 56 -12.34 -2.98 3.08
C PRO A 56 -12.83 -4.19 3.88
N THR A 57 -11.92 -5.03 4.38
CA THR A 57 -12.27 -6.21 5.20
C THR A 57 -12.72 -5.83 6.61
N GLU A 58 -12.24 -4.71 7.17
CA GLU A 58 -12.67 -4.20 8.49
C GLU A 58 -14.08 -3.62 8.44
N ILE A 59 -14.46 -2.97 7.33
CA ILE A 59 -15.78 -2.33 7.18
C ILE A 59 -16.88 -3.37 6.88
N ALA A 60 -16.52 -4.59 6.49
CA ALA A 60 -17.44 -5.67 6.17
C ALA A 60 -17.82 -6.58 7.36
N ALA A 61 -17.36 -6.27 8.57
CA ALA A 61 -17.73 -6.92 9.83
C ALA A 61 -18.64 -6.03 10.68
#